data_AF-A0A7V3BUJ8-F1
#
_entry.id   AF-A0A7V3BUJ8-F1
#
_cell.length_a   1.000
_cell.length_b   1.000
_cell.length_c   1.000
_cell.angle_alpha   90.00
_cell.angle_beta   90.00
_cell.angle_gamma   90.00
#
_symmetry.space_group_name_H-M   'P 1'
#
loop_
_entity.id
_entity.type
_entity.pdbx_description
1 polymer ?
#
loop_
_entity_poly.entity_id
_entity_poly.type
_entity_poly.pdbx_seq_one_letter_code
_entity_poly.pdbx_strand_id
1 'polypeptide(L)'
;MSGGRIRSWALVALVVLAAAEGVAIVALASRDATPAPEAKVERTPAPTPSPQVRRVELVKIGGVFGAIPDREIHDPRLLPYPFGSPTPPPEATPIDGTYLRTLRLGEVGGARIGLPYRCLRCPPYRIDAGVSTLIFARGAYYLHHHLSGFRTMGSYVVEGDRVTLFNDANCPKGFGVYRFERTGQGLRLDVVEDDCPYSGERALDLMRTPWTRVSACVRRIANLWPGEIAC
;
A
#
# COMPACT_ATOMS: atom_id res chain seq x y z
N MET A 1 -6.42 -61.65 -30.95
CA MET A 1 -6.43 -61.91 -29.49
C MET A 1 -7.18 -60.73 -28.85
N SER A 2 -8.51 -60.65 -28.86
CA SER A 2 -9.54 -61.43 -28.14
C SER A 2 -9.31 -61.56 -26.63
N GLY A 3 -10.26 -61.02 -25.85
CA GLY A 3 -10.49 -61.28 -24.42
C GLY A 3 -9.92 -60.21 -23.50
N GLY A 4 -10.64 -59.60 -22.56
CA GLY A 4 -12.00 -59.84 -22.07
C GLY A 4 -12.35 -58.82 -20.98
N ARG A 5 -13.63 -58.48 -20.88
CA ARG A 5 -14.23 -57.64 -19.83
C ARG A 5 -14.33 -58.41 -18.51
N ILE A 6 -14.20 -57.74 -17.37
CA ILE A 6 -15.01 -58.03 -16.17
C ILE A 6 -15.40 -56.72 -15.47
N ARG A 7 -16.72 -56.52 -15.33
CA ARG A 7 -17.38 -55.60 -14.38
C ARG A 7 -17.91 -56.44 -13.21
N SER A 8 -17.85 -55.96 -11.97
CA SER A 8 -18.74 -56.28 -10.81
C SER A 8 -18.29 -55.40 -9.62
N TRP A 9 -19.06 -54.43 -9.11
CA TRP A 9 -20.25 -54.48 -8.21
C TRP A 9 -20.00 -55.07 -6.80
N ALA A 10 -19.96 -54.20 -5.79
CA ALA A 10 -20.34 -54.35 -4.35
C ALA A 10 -19.85 -53.07 -3.63
N LEU A 11 -20.62 -52.10 -3.11
CA LEU A 11 -21.78 -52.03 -2.20
C LEU A 11 -21.48 -52.46 -0.75
N VAL A 12 -21.80 -51.53 0.19
CA VAL A 12 -21.95 -51.65 1.66
C VAL A 12 -20.60 -51.53 2.44
N ALA A 13 -20.41 -50.63 3.43
CA ALA A 13 -21.24 -50.43 4.61
C ALA A 13 -21.20 -49.01 5.23
N LEU A 14 -22.37 -48.62 5.74
CA LEU A 14 -22.60 -47.65 6.81
C LEU A 14 -21.68 -47.89 8.01
N VAL A 15 -21.14 -46.82 8.59
CA VAL A 15 -20.84 -46.77 10.02
C VAL A 15 -21.65 -45.64 10.63
N VAL A 16 -22.70 -46.04 11.35
CA VAL A 16 -23.46 -45.22 12.29
C VAL A 16 -22.75 -45.31 13.63
N LEU A 17 -22.36 -44.19 14.19
CA LEU A 17 -22.04 -44.05 15.61
C LEU A 17 -22.90 -42.92 16.16
N ALA A 18 -23.92 -43.33 16.90
CA ALA A 18 -24.77 -42.51 17.73
C ALA A 18 -24.28 -42.58 19.18
N ALA A 19 -24.16 -41.41 19.81
CA ALA A 19 -24.34 -41.16 21.25
C ALA A 19 -24.45 -39.62 21.37
N ALA A 20 -25.65 -39.07 21.59
CA ALA A 20 -26.16 -38.67 22.91
C ALA A 20 -25.18 -37.67 23.56
N GLU A 21 -25.50 -36.41 23.83
CA GLU A 21 -26.58 -35.91 24.68
C GLU A 21 -26.80 -34.40 24.43
N GLY A 22 -28.01 -33.88 24.72
CA GLY A 22 -28.18 -32.46 25.10
C GLY A 22 -29.03 -31.58 24.19
N VAL A 23 -30.30 -31.93 23.99
CA VAL A 23 -31.34 -30.96 23.57
C VAL A 23 -31.90 -30.28 24.81
N ALA A 24 -31.87 -28.95 24.86
CA ALA A 24 -32.75 -28.14 25.70
C ALA A 24 -33.33 -27.00 24.84
N ILE A 25 -34.48 -27.27 24.24
CA ILE A 25 -35.37 -26.23 23.69
C ILE A 25 -36.23 -25.76 24.85
N VAL A 26 -36.06 -24.50 25.27
CA VAL A 26 -37.03 -23.83 26.14
C VAL A 26 -37.88 -22.92 25.25
N ALA A 27 -39.05 -23.42 24.88
CA ALA A 27 -40.15 -22.61 24.40
C ALA A 27 -40.93 -22.14 25.62
N LEU A 28 -41.02 -20.82 25.84
CA LEU A 28 -41.98 -20.23 26.77
C LEU A 28 -43.02 -19.46 25.97
N ALA A 29 -44.26 -19.89 26.20
CA ALA A 29 -45.47 -19.43 25.57
C ALA A 29 -45.81 -17.98 25.95
N SER A 30 -46.42 -17.32 24.98
CA SER A 30 -47.08 -16.02 25.02
C SER A 30 -48.11 -15.91 26.14
N ARG A 31 -48.12 -14.77 26.84
CA ARG A 31 -49.29 -14.26 27.56
C ARG A 31 -49.71 -12.94 26.95
N ASP A 32 -50.96 -12.89 26.55
CA ASP A 32 -51.70 -11.70 26.17
C ASP A 32 -51.65 -10.66 27.29
N ALA A 33 -51.23 -9.45 26.94
CA ALA A 33 -51.43 -8.26 27.74
C ALA A 33 -51.91 -7.13 26.81
N THR A 34 -53.15 -6.72 27.05
CA THR A 34 -53.87 -5.61 26.44
C THR A 34 -53.03 -4.33 26.38
N PRO A 35 -53.08 -3.54 25.28
CA PRO A 35 -52.27 -2.34 25.13
C PRO A 35 -52.78 -1.18 26.00
N ALA A 36 -51.86 -0.54 26.73
CA ALA A 36 -52.06 0.75 27.38
C ALA A 36 -51.85 1.90 26.36
N PRO A 37 -52.50 3.06 26.53
CA PRO A 37 -52.52 4.12 25.53
C PRO A 37 -51.14 4.76 25.29
N GLU A 38 -50.86 5.03 24.02
CA GLU A 38 -49.64 5.66 23.51
C GLU A 38 -49.39 7.03 24.16
N ALA A 39 -48.33 7.11 24.96
CA ALA A 39 -47.67 8.37 25.22
C ALA A 39 -46.89 8.77 23.96
N LYS A 40 -47.37 9.81 23.28
CA LYS A 40 -46.70 10.43 22.13
C LYS A 40 -45.40 11.10 22.60
N VAL A 41 -44.33 10.32 22.65
CA VAL A 41 -42.97 10.85 22.87
C VAL A 41 -42.50 11.41 21.54
N GLU A 42 -42.61 12.72 21.40
CA GLU A 42 -41.99 13.50 20.34
C GLU A 42 -40.46 13.34 20.46
N ARG A 43 -39.92 12.37 19.72
CA ARG A 43 -38.48 12.18 19.61
C ARG A 43 -37.93 13.26 18.69
N THR A 44 -37.29 14.25 19.30
CA THR A 44 -36.38 15.17 18.60
C THR A 44 -35.46 14.36 17.69
N PRO A 45 -35.39 14.65 16.38
CA PRO A 45 -34.47 13.96 15.49
C PRO A 45 -33.05 14.19 15.96
N ALA A 46 -32.33 13.09 16.19
CA ALA A 46 -30.91 13.14 16.53
C ALA A 46 -30.16 13.89 15.41
N PRO A 47 -29.23 14.80 15.75
CA PRO A 47 -28.47 15.52 14.75
C PRO A 47 -27.71 14.53 13.87
N THR A 48 -27.92 14.63 12.56
CA THR A 48 -27.15 13.94 11.54
C THR A 48 -25.67 14.15 11.81
N PRO A 49 -24.85 13.09 11.99
CA PRO A 49 -23.42 13.28 12.17
C PRO A 49 -22.86 13.89 10.89
N SER A 50 -22.38 15.14 10.99
CA SER A 50 -21.60 15.78 9.94
C SER A 50 -20.49 14.85 9.48
N PRO A 51 -20.20 14.78 8.16
CA PRO A 51 -19.09 13.97 7.66
C PRO A 51 -17.81 14.48 8.29
N GLN A 52 -17.30 13.74 9.28
CA GLN A 52 -16.00 14.02 9.84
C GLN A 52 -14.99 13.72 8.73
N VAL A 53 -14.56 14.79 8.06
CA VAL A 53 -13.31 14.80 7.33
C VAL A 53 -12.27 14.39 8.37
N ARG A 54 -11.89 13.10 8.35
CA ARG A 54 -10.75 12.61 9.12
C ARG A 54 -9.57 13.47 8.67
N ARG A 55 -9.23 14.48 9.46
CA ARG A 55 -7.91 15.10 9.37
C ARG A 55 -6.94 13.95 9.58
N VAL A 56 -6.18 13.63 8.55
CA VAL A 56 -5.04 12.73 8.66
C VAL A 56 -4.18 13.33 9.77
N GLU A 57 -4.17 12.66 10.92
CA GLU A 57 -3.34 13.04 12.04
C GLU A 57 -1.91 13.12 11.52
N LEU A 58 -1.30 14.31 11.63
CA LEU A 58 0.09 14.51 11.29
C LEU A 58 0.90 13.48 12.09
N VAL A 59 1.52 12.52 11.40
CA VAL A 59 2.41 11.55 12.02
C VAL A 59 3.61 12.33 12.55
N LYS A 60 3.58 12.65 13.85
CA LYS A 60 4.63 13.39 14.54
C LYS A 60 5.78 12.44 14.88
N ILE A 61 6.73 12.30 13.97
CA ILE A 61 8.00 11.59 14.22
C ILE A 61 9.03 12.65 14.63
N GLY A 62 9.70 12.44 15.76
CA GLY A 62 10.38 13.48 16.55
C GLY A 62 11.49 14.28 15.84
N GLY A 63 11.62 15.55 16.23
CA GLY A 63 12.71 16.46 15.85
C GLY A 63 12.87 17.60 16.88
N VAL A 64 14.11 18.07 17.05
CA VAL A 64 14.49 19.19 17.94
C VAL A 64 13.98 20.51 17.34
N PHE A 65 13.44 21.40 18.18
CA PHE A 65 13.03 22.75 17.75
C PHE A 65 14.25 23.53 17.25
N GLY A 66 14.21 24.03 16.00
CA GLY A 66 15.22 24.94 15.47
C GLY A 66 16.28 24.33 14.53
N ALA A 67 16.12 23.08 14.08
CA ALA A 67 16.96 22.55 13.01
C ALA A 67 16.67 23.31 11.69
N ILE A 68 17.70 23.96 11.14
CA ILE A 68 17.70 24.48 9.77
C ILE A 68 17.67 23.25 8.83
N PRO A 69 16.85 23.22 7.77
CA PRO A 69 16.93 22.15 6.78
C PRO A 69 18.34 22.18 6.18
N ASP A 70 19.13 21.14 6.44
CA ASP A 70 20.57 21.18 6.12
C ASP A 70 20.85 20.98 4.61
N ARG A 71 19.85 20.58 3.80
CA ARG A 71 20.03 20.33 2.36
C ARG A 71 18.80 20.68 1.52
N GLU A 72 19.02 21.55 0.53
CA GLU A 72 18.06 21.76 -0.55
C GLU A 72 18.11 20.59 -1.55
N ILE A 73 16.99 20.31 -2.22
CA ILE A 73 16.85 19.26 -3.27
C ILE A 73 17.86 19.49 -4.44
N HIS A 74 18.44 20.69 -4.51
CA HIS A 74 19.47 21.05 -5.47
C HIS A 74 20.88 20.54 -5.12
N ASP A 75 21.10 19.85 -3.99
CA ASP A 75 22.36 19.13 -3.76
C ASP A 75 22.54 18.07 -4.86
N PRO A 76 23.55 18.19 -5.74
CA PRO A 76 23.75 17.25 -6.83
C PRO A 76 23.91 15.80 -6.38
N ARG A 77 24.26 15.57 -5.11
CA ARG A 77 24.35 14.22 -4.51
C ARG A 77 22.99 13.55 -4.28
N LEU A 78 21.93 14.34 -4.28
CA LEU A 78 20.55 13.83 -4.14
C LEU A 78 19.91 13.60 -5.50
N LEU A 79 20.48 14.16 -6.58
CA LEU A 79 19.94 13.97 -7.93
C LEU A 79 20.23 12.55 -8.44
N PRO A 80 19.26 11.92 -9.15
CA PRO A 80 19.48 10.65 -9.82
C PRO A 80 20.62 10.73 -10.85
N TYR A 81 21.42 9.67 -10.93
CA TYR A 81 22.48 9.56 -11.91
C TYR A 81 21.91 9.28 -13.32
N PRO A 82 22.30 10.03 -14.37
CA PRO A 82 21.77 9.85 -15.73
C PRO A 82 22.44 8.67 -16.45
N PHE A 83 21.95 7.44 -16.24
CA PHE A 83 22.52 6.23 -16.82
C PHE A 83 22.39 6.14 -18.36
N GLY A 84 21.26 6.57 -18.90
CA GLY A 84 20.98 6.45 -20.34
C GLY A 84 20.10 7.55 -20.91
N SER A 85 19.31 8.22 -20.07
CA SER A 85 18.53 9.39 -20.46
C SER A 85 19.01 10.63 -19.69
N PRO A 86 18.95 11.83 -20.28
CA PRO A 86 19.34 13.05 -19.57
C PRO A 86 18.43 13.27 -18.36
N THR A 87 18.98 13.86 -17.30
CA THR A 87 18.19 14.30 -16.15
C THR A 87 17.18 15.35 -16.63
N PRO A 88 15.88 15.20 -16.32
CA PRO A 88 14.87 16.16 -16.74
C PRO A 88 15.09 17.52 -16.04
N PRO A 89 14.58 18.62 -16.62
CA PRO A 89 14.59 19.92 -15.95
C PRO A 89 13.91 19.84 -14.58
N PRO A 90 14.40 20.57 -13.55
CA PRO A 90 13.86 20.53 -12.19
C PRO A 90 12.56 21.35 -12.04
N GLU A 91 11.59 21.08 -12.90
CA GLU A 91 10.28 21.74 -12.97
C GLU A 91 9.25 21.01 -12.12
N ALA A 92 8.34 21.77 -11.50
CA ALA A 92 7.27 21.20 -10.70
C ALA A 92 6.31 20.38 -11.58
N THR A 93 5.93 19.19 -11.11
CA THR A 93 5.01 18.31 -11.83
C THR A 93 3.68 18.13 -11.11
N PRO A 94 2.62 17.70 -11.81
CA PRO A 94 1.34 17.42 -11.19
C PRO A 94 1.40 16.35 -10.10
N ILE A 95 2.38 15.44 -10.09
CA ILE A 95 2.47 14.36 -9.10
C ILE A 95 3.45 14.64 -7.97
N ASP A 96 4.11 15.80 -7.97
CA ASP A 96 5.05 16.17 -6.91
C ASP A 96 4.41 16.08 -5.51
N GLY A 97 5.17 15.51 -4.58
CA GLY A 97 4.78 15.34 -3.20
C GLY A 97 5.39 14.12 -2.54
N THR A 98 5.11 14.02 -1.24
CA THR A 98 5.49 12.89 -0.40
C THR A 98 4.29 12.00 -0.20
N TYR A 99 4.51 10.70 -0.40
CA TYR A 99 3.48 9.70 -0.30
C TYR A 99 3.92 8.57 0.62
N LEU A 100 3.00 8.11 1.46
CA LEU A 100 3.20 7.00 2.38
C LEU A 100 2.26 5.86 2.07
N ARG A 101 2.74 4.65 2.35
CA ARG A 101 1.93 3.45 2.37
C ARG A 101 2.29 2.62 3.58
N THR A 102 1.32 1.88 4.10
CA THR A 102 1.58 0.85 5.12
C THR A 102 0.97 -0.47 4.64
N LEU A 103 1.80 -1.51 4.55
CA LEU A 103 1.37 -2.86 4.22
C LEU A 103 1.44 -3.75 5.46
N ARG A 104 0.38 -4.48 5.75
CA ARG A 104 0.34 -5.47 6.83
C ARG A 104 0.98 -6.76 6.35
N LEU A 105 1.45 -7.55 7.31
CA LEU A 105 2.12 -8.81 7.00
C LEU A 105 1.27 -9.79 6.18
N GLY A 106 -0.05 -9.85 6.42
CA GLY A 106 -0.96 -10.66 5.62
C GLY A 106 -1.08 -10.19 4.16
N GLU A 107 -0.92 -8.88 3.91
CA GLU A 107 -1.06 -8.28 2.58
C GLU A 107 0.15 -8.55 1.68
N VAL A 108 1.25 -9.06 2.24
CA VAL A 108 2.51 -9.35 1.53
C VAL A 108 2.88 -10.84 1.62
N GLY A 109 1.91 -11.72 1.86
CA GLY A 109 2.11 -13.18 1.85
C GLY A 109 2.51 -13.80 3.21
N GLY A 110 2.28 -13.07 4.30
CA GLY A 110 2.54 -13.55 5.66
C GLY A 110 4.02 -13.51 6.04
N ALA A 111 4.34 -14.06 7.21
CA ALA A 111 5.71 -14.05 7.74
C ALA A 111 6.73 -14.57 6.73
N ARG A 112 6.39 -15.66 6.02
CA ARG A 112 7.24 -16.35 5.03
C ARG A 112 7.75 -15.49 3.89
N ILE A 113 7.03 -14.44 3.51
CA ILE A 113 7.32 -13.62 2.32
C ILE A 113 7.53 -12.16 2.71
N GLY A 114 6.71 -11.65 3.64
CA GLY A 114 6.59 -10.23 3.94
C GLY A 114 7.43 -9.67 5.07
N LEU A 115 8.07 -10.52 5.88
CA LEU A 115 9.07 -10.02 6.83
C LEU A 115 10.41 -9.84 6.12
N PRO A 116 11.13 -8.75 6.40
CA PRO A 116 12.51 -8.63 5.97
C PRO A 116 13.34 -9.58 6.83
N TYR A 117 13.46 -10.81 6.36
CA TYR A 117 14.62 -11.60 6.66
C TYR A 117 15.85 -10.79 6.21
N ARG A 118 17.00 -10.92 6.89
CA ARG A 118 18.27 -10.35 6.42
C ARG A 118 18.62 -10.95 5.06
N CYS A 119 18.05 -10.38 4.02
CA CYS A 119 18.23 -10.82 2.66
C CYS A 119 19.24 -9.88 2.01
N LEU A 120 20.51 -10.28 2.06
CA LEU A 120 21.60 -9.49 1.50
C LEU A 120 21.61 -9.49 -0.04
N ARG A 121 20.81 -10.36 -0.67
CA ARG A 121 20.77 -10.58 -2.14
C ARG A 121 19.34 -10.69 -2.67
N CYS A 122 18.39 -10.00 -2.06
CA CYS A 122 17.03 -10.00 -2.57
C CYS A 122 16.97 -9.17 -3.86
N PRO A 123 16.08 -9.54 -4.81
CA PRO A 123 15.75 -8.66 -5.90
C PRO A 123 15.30 -7.29 -5.35
N PRO A 124 15.70 -6.18 -5.98
CA PRO A 124 15.18 -4.87 -5.63
C PRO A 124 13.66 -4.84 -5.84
N TYR A 125 12.98 -3.88 -5.21
CA TYR A 125 11.53 -3.75 -5.23
C TYR A 125 10.72 -4.90 -4.62
N ARG A 126 11.36 -5.90 -4.02
CA ARG A 126 10.62 -6.91 -3.26
C ARG A 126 9.77 -6.22 -2.20
N ILE A 127 8.47 -6.46 -2.30
CA ILE A 127 7.47 -5.89 -1.38
C ILE A 127 7.68 -6.47 0.02
N ASP A 128 7.74 -5.60 1.02
CA ASP A 128 7.78 -5.96 2.43
C ASP A 128 6.60 -5.35 3.21
N ALA A 129 6.35 -5.90 4.39
CA ALA A 129 5.42 -5.30 5.33
C ALA A 129 6.02 -4.03 5.95
N GLY A 130 5.16 -3.19 6.50
CA GLY A 130 5.55 -1.97 7.20
C GLY A 130 5.32 -0.72 6.36
N VAL A 131 6.06 0.32 6.69
CA VAL A 131 5.91 1.65 6.09
C VAL A 131 6.85 1.77 4.89
N SER A 132 6.34 2.32 3.80
CA SER A 132 7.12 2.75 2.64
C SER A 132 6.85 4.21 2.34
N THR A 133 7.86 4.91 1.86
CA THR A 133 7.75 6.30 1.39
C THR A 133 8.14 6.39 -0.07
N LEU A 134 7.30 7.06 -0.85
CA LEU A 134 7.56 7.42 -2.24
C LEU A 134 7.50 8.94 -2.35
N ILE A 135 8.53 9.55 -2.95
CA ILE A 135 8.60 11.00 -3.12
C ILE A 135 8.81 11.28 -4.60
N PHE A 136 7.99 12.18 -5.14
CA PHE A 136 8.23 12.82 -6.43
C PHE A 136 8.57 14.28 -6.17
N ALA A 137 9.70 14.73 -6.70
CA ALA A 137 10.15 16.10 -6.58
C ALA A 137 10.89 16.51 -7.86
N ARG A 138 10.26 17.37 -8.66
CA ARG A 138 10.93 18.10 -9.75
C ARG A 138 11.73 17.19 -10.69
N GLY A 139 11.10 16.13 -11.18
CA GLY A 139 11.73 15.18 -12.10
C GLY A 139 12.65 14.13 -11.44
N ALA A 140 12.78 14.11 -10.12
CA ALA A 140 13.42 13.04 -9.36
C ALA A 140 12.41 12.29 -8.48
N TYR A 141 12.54 10.96 -8.40
CA TYR A 141 11.77 10.15 -7.46
C TYR A 141 12.66 9.38 -6.50
N TYR A 142 12.10 9.09 -5.31
CA TYR A 142 12.77 8.38 -4.23
C TYR A 142 11.80 7.39 -3.61
N LEU A 143 12.21 6.13 -3.50
CA LEU A 143 11.47 5.08 -2.82
C LEU A 143 12.29 4.53 -1.66
N HIS A 144 11.66 4.38 -0.50
CA HIS A 144 12.27 3.81 0.69
C HIS A 144 11.29 2.85 1.38
N HIS A 145 11.70 1.60 1.55
CA HIS A 145 11.02 0.61 2.38
C HIS A 145 11.68 0.63 3.75
N HIS A 146 10.96 1.10 4.77
CA HIS A 146 11.58 1.38 6.07
C HIS A 146 11.97 0.11 6.82
N LEU A 147 11.25 -1.00 6.58
CA LEU A 147 11.48 -2.25 7.31
C LEU A 147 12.67 -3.04 6.75
N SER A 148 12.78 -3.20 5.42
CA SER A 148 13.96 -3.81 4.77
C SER A 148 15.15 -2.86 4.64
N GLY A 149 14.92 -1.56 4.69
CA GLY A 149 15.92 -0.54 4.36
C GLY A 149 16.21 -0.41 2.87
N PHE A 150 15.45 -1.07 2.00
CA PHE A 150 15.60 -0.94 0.55
C PHE A 150 15.35 0.51 0.12
N ARG A 151 16.24 1.04 -0.71
CA ARG A 151 16.21 2.40 -1.22
C ARG A 151 16.52 2.41 -2.70
N THR A 152 15.82 3.25 -3.44
CA THR A 152 16.14 3.52 -4.84
C THR A 152 15.72 4.93 -5.22
N MET A 153 16.42 5.49 -6.19
CA MET A 153 16.08 6.76 -6.81
C MET A 153 16.18 6.62 -8.31
N GLY A 154 15.47 7.51 -9.00
CA GLY A 154 15.55 7.65 -10.45
C GLY A 154 14.95 8.97 -10.89
N SER A 155 15.01 9.23 -12.17
CA SER A 155 14.36 10.36 -12.81
C SER A 155 12.94 10.00 -13.22
N TYR A 156 12.09 11.01 -13.38
CA TYR A 156 10.78 10.82 -13.96
C TYR A 156 10.34 12.01 -14.81
N VAL A 157 9.42 11.75 -15.75
CA VAL A 157 8.67 12.77 -16.48
C VAL A 157 7.18 12.45 -16.45
N VAL A 158 6.36 13.47 -16.64
CA VAL A 158 4.90 13.35 -16.67
C VAL A 158 4.36 13.85 -18.01
N GLU A 159 3.56 13.03 -18.66
CA GLU A 159 2.89 13.34 -19.91
C GLU A 159 1.42 12.92 -19.81
N GLY A 160 0.50 13.90 -19.73
CA GLY A 160 -0.92 13.63 -19.54
C GLY A 160 -1.21 12.87 -18.25
N ASP A 161 -1.82 11.69 -18.37
CA ASP A 161 -2.13 10.77 -17.26
C ASP A 161 -1.00 9.76 -16.98
N ARG A 162 0.17 9.91 -17.60
CA ARG A 162 1.29 8.98 -17.49
C ARG A 162 2.49 9.57 -16.79
N VAL A 163 3.15 8.74 -15.99
CA VAL A 163 4.46 8.99 -15.44
C VAL A 163 5.43 7.93 -15.98
N THR A 164 6.58 8.37 -16.47
CA THR A 164 7.66 7.50 -16.92
C THR A 164 8.82 7.61 -15.94
N LEU A 165 9.19 6.49 -15.31
CA LEU A 165 10.32 6.34 -14.42
C LEU A 165 11.52 5.79 -15.19
N PHE A 166 12.69 6.40 -15.03
CA PHE A 166 13.92 6.00 -15.72
C PHE A 166 15.14 6.40 -14.89
N ASN A 167 16.35 6.07 -15.34
CA ASN A 167 17.59 6.31 -14.59
C ASN A 167 17.55 5.72 -13.16
N ASP A 168 16.79 4.64 -12.98
CA ASP A 168 16.70 3.91 -11.72
C ASP A 168 18.03 3.21 -11.43
N ALA A 169 18.61 3.40 -10.25
CA ALA A 169 19.86 2.74 -9.88
C ALA A 169 19.80 1.21 -9.96
N ASN A 170 18.61 0.62 -9.77
CA ASN A 170 18.38 -0.81 -9.88
C ASN A 170 18.01 -1.24 -11.31
N CYS A 171 17.38 -0.35 -12.10
CA CYS A 171 16.95 -0.59 -13.48
C CYS A 171 17.61 0.43 -14.45
N PRO A 172 18.95 0.48 -14.58
CA PRO A 172 19.65 1.61 -15.20
C PRO A 172 19.37 1.80 -16.70
N LYS A 173 18.95 0.73 -17.39
CA LYS A 173 18.57 0.75 -18.82
C LYS A 173 17.07 0.67 -19.05
N GLY A 174 16.29 0.58 -17.97
CA GLY A 174 14.86 0.30 -18.05
C GLY A 174 13.99 1.52 -17.81
N PHE A 175 12.81 1.48 -18.41
CA PHE A 175 11.71 2.42 -18.26
C PHE A 175 10.51 1.76 -17.58
N GLY A 176 9.87 2.51 -16.70
CA GLY A 176 8.61 2.11 -16.08
C GLY A 176 7.56 3.16 -16.40
N VAL A 177 6.59 2.84 -17.24
CA VAL A 177 5.48 3.71 -17.62
C VAL A 177 4.25 3.29 -16.83
N TYR A 178 3.69 4.26 -16.10
CA TYR A 178 2.53 4.06 -15.26
C TYR A 178 1.46 5.09 -15.60
N ARG A 179 0.20 4.67 -15.68
CA ARG A 179 -0.92 5.61 -15.54
C ARG A 179 -1.02 6.00 -14.09
N PHE A 180 -1.17 7.28 -13.82
CA PHE A 180 -1.38 7.77 -12.47
C PHE A 180 -2.75 8.41 -12.33
N GLU A 181 -3.33 8.25 -11.16
CA GLU A 181 -4.52 8.96 -10.75
C GLU A 181 -4.24 9.67 -9.42
N ARG A 182 -4.43 10.99 -9.42
CA ARG A 182 -4.42 11.76 -8.17
C ARG A 182 -5.83 11.82 -7.61
N THR A 183 -5.99 11.28 -6.41
CA THR A 183 -7.21 11.45 -5.63
C THR A 183 -6.98 12.51 -4.54
N GLY A 184 -8.05 12.98 -3.91
CA GLY A 184 -7.91 13.85 -2.73
C GLY A 184 -7.12 13.21 -1.57
N GLN A 185 -6.95 11.88 -1.59
CA GLN A 185 -6.24 11.13 -0.55
C GLN A 185 -4.83 10.66 -0.96
N GLY A 186 -4.50 10.68 -2.26
CA GLY A 186 -3.13 10.45 -2.69
C GLY A 186 -2.97 10.04 -4.15
N LEU A 187 -2.16 9.01 -4.39
CA LEU A 187 -1.67 8.62 -5.72
C LEU A 187 -1.90 7.13 -5.95
N ARG A 188 -2.58 6.79 -7.05
CA ARG A 188 -2.69 5.42 -7.55
C ARG A 188 -1.87 5.30 -8.81
N LEU A 189 -1.18 4.17 -8.97
CA LEU A 189 -0.36 3.86 -10.15
C LEU A 189 -0.84 2.55 -10.74
N ASP A 190 -1.07 2.53 -12.04
CA ASP A 190 -1.35 1.32 -12.82
C ASP A 190 -0.25 1.15 -13.86
N VAL A 191 0.34 -0.04 -13.95
CA VAL A 191 1.39 -0.30 -14.93
C VAL A 191 0.82 -0.23 -16.34
N VAL A 192 1.53 0.47 -17.22
CA VAL A 192 1.35 0.39 -18.67
C VAL A 192 2.42 -0.52 -19.24
N GLU A 193 3.67 -0.25 -18.86
CA GLU A 193 4.85 -1.00 -19.29
C GLU A 193 5.94 -0.88 -18.21
N ASP A 194 6.65 -1.97 -17.91
CA ASP A 194 7.81 -1.93 -17.03
C ASP A 194 8.80 -3.00 -17.48
N ASP A 195 9.91 -2.57 -18.05
CA ASP A 195 10.96 -3.44 -18.60
C ASP A 195 12.09 -3.75 -17.58
N CYS A 196 11.91 -3.37 -16.31
CA CYS A 196 12.93 -3.60 -15.30
C CYS A 196 13.21 -5.11 -15.15
N PRO A 197 14.48 -5.55 -15.14
CA PRO A 197 14.84 -6.97 -15.30
C PRO A 197 14.48 -7.90 -14.12
N TYR A 198 13.80 -7.39 -13.10
CA TYR A 198 13.43 -8.15 -11.90
C TYR A 198 12.00 -8.66 -11.95
N SER A 199 11.60 -9.27 -13.08
CA SER A 199 10.33 -10.02 -13.20
C SER A 199 9.07 -9.23 -12.77
N GLY A 200 9.04 -7.92 -13.04
CA GLY A 200 7.90 -7.06 -12.70
C GLY A 200 7.79 -6.65 -11.22
N GLU A 201 8.79 -6.93 -10.37
CA GLU A 201 8.77 -6.56 -8.94
C GLU A 201 8.55 -5.06 -8.74
N ARG A 202 9.16 -4.19 -9.57
CA ARG A 202 8.94 -2.73 -9.51
C ARG A 202 7.48 -2.36 -9.74
N ALA A 203 6.86 -2.89 -10.78
CA ALA A 203 5.45 -2.64 -11.07
C ALA A 203 4.54 -3.18 -9.96
N LEU A 204 4.79 -4.41 -9.51
CA LEU A 204 4.03 -5.04 -8.42
C LEU A 204 4.09 -4.23 -7.14
N ASP A 205 5.27 -3.71 -6.80
CA ASP A 205 5.46 -2.88 -5.64
C ASP A 205 4.72 -1.56 -5.78
N LEU A 206 4.95 -0.79 -6.84
CA LEU A 206 4.37 0.54 -6.99
C LEU A 206 2.83 0.54 -7.09
N MET A 207 2.21 -0.52 -7.63
CA MET A 207 0.76 -0.61 -7.77
C MET A 207 0.03 -1.26 -6.59
N ARG A 208 0.76 -1.92 -5.66
CA ARG A 208 0.17 -2.89 -4.71
C ARG A 208 -1.06 -2.37 -3.97
N THR A 209 -0.97 -1.16 -3.44
CA THR A 209 -2.09 -0.40 -2.90
C THR A 209 -1.87 1.08 -3.16
N PRO A 210 -2.94 1.90 -3.18
CA PRO A 210 -2.82 3.34 -3.35
C PRO A 210 -1.91 3.97 -2.29
N TRP A 211 -1.15 4.97 -2.72
CA TRP A 211 -0.30 5.74 -1.85
C TRP A 211 -1.09 6.90 -1.24
N THR A 212 -0.87 7.16 0.05
CA THR A 212 -1.50 8.28 0.76
C THR A 212 -0.60 9.50 0.67
N ARG A 213 -1.11 10.64 0.19
CA ARG A 213 -0.34 11.88 0.19
C ARG A 213 -0.23 12.41 1.61
N VAL A 214 0.96 12.80 2.01
CA VAL A 214 1.21 13.44 3.31
C VAL A 214 1.85 14.80 3.13
N SER A 215 1.35 15.77 3.89
CA SER A 215 1.98 17.08 3.99
C SER A 215 3.12 16.97 4.99
N ALA A 216 4.33 16.74 4.50
CA ALA A 216 5.52 16.69 5.34
C ALA A 216 6.06 18.12 5.56
N CYS A 217 5.45 18.89 6.48
CA CYS A 217 6.11 20.10 6.96
C CYS A 217 7.38 19.68 7.69
N VAL A 218 8.55 20.07 7.18
CA VAL A 218 9.85 19.63 7.71
C VAL A 218 10.01 20.11 9.13
N ARG A 219 9.72 19.21 10.06
CA ARG A 219 10.48 19.03 11.27
C ARG A 219 10.88 17.57 11.32
N ARG A 220 11.89 17.25 10.50
CA ARG A 220 12.74 16.07 10.60
C ARG A 220 11.99 14.78 10.94
N ILE A 221 11.53 14.04 9.93
CA ILE A 221 11.35 12.59 10.10
C ILE A 221 12.77 12.03 10.15
N ALA A 222 13.33 11.87 11.36
CA ALA A 222 14.56 11.14 11.54
C ALA A 222 14.43 9.80 10.81
N ASN A 223 15.37 9.51 9.89
CA ASN A 223 15.42 8.32 9.03
C ASN A 223 14.59 8.33 7.73
N LEU A 224 13.95 9.43 7.34
CA LEU A 224 13.44 9.55 5.96
C LEU A 224 14.62 9.74 5.01
N TRP A 225 14.73 8.92 3.97
CA TRP A 225 15.71 9.09 2.88
C TRP A 225 14.99 9.69 1.66
N PRO A 226 15.60 10.64 0.92
CA PRO A 226 16.99 11.12 1.01
C PRO A 226 17.33 12.02 2.22
N GLY A 227 16.36 12.38 3.05
CA GLY A 227 16.58 13.24 4.21
C GLY A 227 16.14 14.66 3.91
N GLU A 228 15.14 15.12 4.65
CA GLU A 228 14.67 16.51 4.69
C GLU A 228 14.36 17.14 3.31
N ILE A 229 13.41 16.54 2.57
CA ILE A 229 12.75 17.25 1.46
C ILE A 229 11.77 18.26 2.08
N ALA A 230 12.10 19.56 1.99
CA ALA A 230 11.32 20.65 2.55
C ALA A 230 10.12 21.07 1.70
N CYS A 231 9.01 21.38 2.37
CA CYS A 231 7.87 22.11 1.80
C CYS A 231 8.23 23.59 1.71
#